data_AF-A0A520C194-F1
#
_entry.id   AF-A0A520C194-F1
#
_cell.length_a   1.000
_cell.length_b   1.000
_cell.length_c   1.000
_cell.angle_alpha   90.00
_cell.angle_beta   90.00
_cell.angle_gamma   90.00
#
_symmetry.space_group_name_H-M   'P 1'
#
loop_
_entity.id
_entity.type
_entity.pdbx_description
1 polymer ?
#
loop_
_entity_poly.entity_id
_entity_poly.type
_entity_poly.pdbx_seq_one_letter_code
_entity_poly.pdbx_strand_id
1 'polypeptide(L)'
;MATYLFNFKKQFAPAVEDGSKLQTIRQHRKDGKRVQPGDTLKLYTGLRTRGARLLRASQAVSVMGLQLQVPAGQLIVDGRLLDMTEKTAFARADGFASFSAMVDFFRDQYQV
;
A
#
# COMPACT_ATOMS: atom_id res chain seq x y z
N MET A 1 6.38 17.59 -10.44
CA MET A 1 6.71 16.52 -9.48
C MET A 1 6.46 17.05 -8.07
N ALA A 2 5.54 16.44 -7.34
CA ALA A 2 5.24 16.79 -5.95
C ALA A 2 5.94 15.80 -4.98
N THR A 3 6.04 16.17 -3.71
CA THR A 3 6.51 15.27 -2.65
C THR A 3 5.36 14.82 -1.77
N TYR A 4 5.23 13.51 -1.57
CA TYR A 4 4.24 12.89 -0.71
C TYR A 4 4.91 12.20 0.49
N LEU A 5 4.26 12.33 1.64
CA LEU A 5 4.68 11.73 2.90
C LEU A 5 3.73 10.57 3.22
N PHE A 6 4.26 9.35 3.25
CA PHE A 6 3.49 8.17 3.56
C PHE A 6 3.95 7.52 4.86
N ASN A 7 3.01 7.35 5.79
CA ASN A 7 3.25 6.61 7.02
C ASN A 7 2.92 5.14 6.81
N PHE A 8 3.76 4.26 7.33
CA PHE A 8 3.57 2.82 7.40
C PHE A 8 3.43 2.37 8.86
N LYS A 9 2.63 1.32 9.09
CA LYS A 9 2.58 0.65 10.39
C LYS A 9 3.91 -0.07 10.65
N LYS A 10 4.24 -0.27 11.93
CA LYS A 10 5.51 -0.89 12.36
C LYS A 10 5.78 -2.24 11.68
N GLN A 11 4.76 -3.06 11.47
CA GLN A 11 4.88 -4.37 10.83
C GLN A 11 5.44 -4.33 9.39
N PHE A 12 5.26 -3.21 8.67
CA PHE A 12 5.77 -3.05 7.31
C PHE A 12 7.10 -2.31 7.26
N ALA A 13 7.56 -1.74 8.38
CA ALA A 13 8.74 -0.88 8.38
C ALA A 13 10.01 -1.57 7.86
N PRO A 14 10.35 -2.81 8.28
CA PRO A 14 11.51 -3.51 7.75
C PRO A 14 11.44 -3.70 6.22
N ALA A 15 10.30 -4.19 5.72
CA ALA A 15 10.12 -4.47 4.30
C ALA A 15 10.12 -3.21 3.41
N VAL A 16 9.70 -2.06 3.96
CA VAL A 16 9.79 -0.77 3.25
C VAL A 16 11.22 -0.25 3.23
N GLU A 17 11.96 -0.44 4.33
CA GLU A 17 13.33 0.01 4.49
C GLU A 17 14.29 -0.77 3.59
N ASP A 18 14.21 -2.10 3.59
CA ASP A 18 15.01 -2.97 2.71
C ASP A 18 14.55 -2.93 1.23
N GLY A 19 13.31 -2.53 0.98
CA GLY A 19 12.73 -2.40 -0.36
C GLY A 19 12.04 -3.63 -0.91
N SER A 20 11.83 -4.66 -0.11
CA SER A 20 11.07 -5.86 -0.48
C SER A 20 9.57 -5.58 -0.61
N LYS A 21 9.04 -4.57 0.07
CA LYS A 21 7.67 -4.06 -0.15
C LYS A 21 7.66 -3.10 -1.34
N LEU A 22 7.16 -3.58 -2.47
CA LEU A 22 7.20 -2.90 -3.77
C LEU A 22 6.02 -1.93 -3.98
N GLN A 23 4.92 -2.12 -3.26
CA GLN A 23 3.70 -1.35 -3.44
C GLN A 23 3.00 -0.98 -2.12
N THR A 24 2.05 -0.05 -2.19
CA THR A 24 1.19 0.34 -1.07
C THR A 24 -0.23 0.64 -1.56
N ILE A 25 -1.23 0.04 -0.90
CA ILE A 25 -2.64 0.42 -1.08
C ILE A 25 -2.97 1.60 -0.16
N ARG A 26 -3.70 2.59 -0.68
CA ARG A 26 -4.12 3.78 0.06
C ARG A 26 -5.55 4.14 -0.33
N GLN A 27 -6.41 4.37 0.66
CA GLN A 27 -7.69 5.02 0.42
C GLN A 27 -7.50 6.41 -0.17
N HIS A 28 -8.49 6.83 -0.94
CA HIS A 28 -8.56 8.19 -1.45
C HIS A 28 -8.56 9.20 -0.32
N ARG A 29 -7.66 10.19 -0.42
CA ARG A 29 -7.57 11.28 0.55
C ARG A 29 -8.76 12.23 0.39
N LYS A 30 -9.27 12.74 1.51
CA LYS A 30 -10.36 13.74 1.55
C LYS A 30 -9.99 15.06 0.87
N ASP A 31 -8.70 15.42 0.90
CA ASP A 31 -8.16 16.63 0.28
C ASP A 31 -8.00 16.54 -1.25
N GLY A 32 -8.47 15.45 -1.87
CA GLY A 32 -8.40 15.25 -3.32
C GLY A 32 -7.01 14.95 -3.87
N LYS A 33 -5.95 15.04 -3.06
CA LYS A 33 -4.59 14.80 -3.54
C LYS A 33 -4.41 13.35 -3.99
N ARG A 34 -3.75 13.18 -5.13
CA ARG A 34 -3.42 11.89 -5.75
C ARG A 34 -1.96 11.92 -6.17
N VAL A 35 -1.23 10.87 -5.81
CA VAL A 35 0.11 10.63 -6.35
C VAL A 35 -0.01 10.40 -7.84
N GLN A 36 0.94 10.94 -8.60
CA GLN A 36 1.13 10.66 -10.01
C GLN A 36 2.48 9.96 -10.24
N PRO A 37 2.64 9.20 -11.32
CA PRO A 37 3.96 8.71 -11.72
C PRO A 37 4.99 9.84 -11.78
N GLY A 38 6.20 9.59 -11.26
CA GLY A 38 7.28 10.56 -11.14
C GLY A 38 7.25 11.42 -9.86
N ASP A 39 6.20 11.36 -9.05
CA ASP A 39 6.19 12.05 -7.75
C ASP A 39 7.17 11.39 -6.76
N THR A 40 7.76 12.21 -5.90
CA THR A 40 8.68 11.72 -4.84
C THR A 40 7.88 11.24 -3.64
N LEU A 41 8.15 10.02 -3.20
CA LEU A 41 7.56 9.41 -2.03
C LEU A 41 8.61 9.35 -0.91
N LYS A 42 8.32 10.01 0.22
CA LYS A 42 9.07 9.84 1.46
C LYS A 42 8.29 8.89 2.36
N LEU A 43 8.83 7.71 2.57
CA LEU A 43 8.19 6.60 3.30
C LEU A 43 8.68 6.62 4.75
N TYR A 44 7.77 6.81 5.69
CA TYR A 44 8.03 6.95 7.11
C TYR A 44 7.33 5.85 7.92
N THR A 45 7.82 5.63 9.15
CA THR A 45 7.04 5.03 10.24
C THR A 45 6.93 6.03 11.39
N GLY A 46 5.88 5.93 12.19
CA GLY A 46 5.64 6.81 13.34
C GLY A 46 5.49 8.30 12.97
N LEU A 47 5.09 8.62 11.74
CA LEU A 47 5.00 9.99 11.25
C LEU A 47 4.08 10.85 12.15
N ARG A 48 4.50 12.10 12.43
CA ARG A 48 3.85 13.05 13.37
C ARG A 48 3.92 12.64 14.85
N THR A 49 4.84 11.74 15.20
CA THR A 49 5.20 11.44 16.59
C THR A 49 6.69 11.74 16.81
N ARG A 50 7.15 11.73 18.07
CA ARG A 50 8.59 11.83 18.37
C ARG A 50 9.41 10.68 17.76
N GLY A 51 8.79 9.53 17.52
CA GLY A 51 9.43 8.37 16.89
C GLY A 51 9.35 8.35 15.37
N ALA A 52 9.10 9.50 14.73
CA ALA A 52 9.06 9.58 13.27
C ALA A 52 10.43 9.25 12.67
N ARG A 53 10.47 8.24 11.81
CA ARG A 53 11.69 7.77 11.14
C ARG A 53 11.45 7.60 9.65
N LEU A 54 12.31 8.22 8.84
CA LEU A 54 12.33 7.98 7.41
C LEU A 54 12.89 6.58 7.17
N LEU A 55 12.15 5.76 6.45
CA LEU A 55 12.54 4.40 6.08
C LEU A 55 13.23 4.41 4.72
N ARG A 56 12.63 5.10 3.74
CA ARG A 56 13.12 5.14 2.36
C ARG A 56 12.55 6.36 1.64
N ALA A 57 13.30 6.88 0.67
CA ALA A 57 12.76 7.78 -0.36
C ALA A 57 12.76 7.05 -1.71
N SER A 58 11.66 7.17 -2.46
CA SER A 58 11.51 6.54 -3.78
C SER A 58 10.70 7.43 -4.71
N GLN A 59 10.62 7.07 -5.99
CA GLN A 59 9.70 7.69 -6.94
C GLN A 59 8.51 6.76 -7.19
N ALA A 60 7.32 7.35 -7.35
CA ALA A 60 6.16 6.60 -7.80
C ALA A 60 6.36 6.18 -9.26
N VAL A 61 6.47 4.88 -9.51
CA VAL A 61 6.65 4.35 -10.88
C VAL A 61 5.31 4.25 -11.60
N SER A 62 4.28 3.80 -10.89
CA SER A 62 2.92 3.63 -11.42
C SER A 62 1.89 3.86 -10.34
N VAL A 63 0.67 4.22 -10.75
CA VAL A 63 -0.50 4.36 -9.88
C VAL A 63 -1.66 3.66 -10.57
N MET A 64 -2.32 2.76 -9.84
CA MET A 64 -3.38 1.89 -10.37
C MET A 64 -4.65 2.05 -9.54
N GLY A 65 -5.81 1.91 -10.19
CA GLY A 65 -7.10 1.79 -9.53
C GLY A 65 -7.25 0.40 -8.91
N LEU A 66 -7.70 0.33 -7.66
CA LEU A 66 -7.86 -0.91 -6.94
C LEU A 66 -9.24 -1.00 -6.31
N GLN A 67 -9.89 -2.16 -6.49
CA GLN A 67 -11.11 -2.52 -5.79
C GLN A 67 -10.88 -3.86 -5.08
N LEU A 68 -10.99 -3.85 -3.75
CA LEU A 68 -10.96 -5.05 -2.92
C LEU A 68 -12.38 -5.31 -2.41
N GLN A 69 -13.02 -6.35 -2.92
CA GLN A 69 -14.35 -6.77 -2.47
C GLN A 69 -14.17 -7.88 -1.44
N VAL A 70 -14.10 -7.47 -0.17
CA VAL A 70 -13.80 -8.36 0.97
C VAL A 70 -14.78 -9.53 1.09
N PRO A 71 -16.12 -9.36 1.00
CA PRO A 71 -17.05 -10.48 1.10
C PRO A 71 -16.91 -11.52 -0.02
N ALA A 72 -16.62 -11.05 -1.24
CA ALA A 72 -16.46 -11.91 -2.42
C ALA A 72 -15.02 -12.44 -2.60
N GLY A 73 -14.07 -11.98 -1.79
CA GLY A 73 -12.65 -12.32 -1.95
C GLY A 73 -12.06 -11.88 -3.30
N GLN A 74 -12.63 -10.87 -3.94
CA GLN A 74 -12.19 -10.40 -5.26
C GLN A 74 -11.23 -9.22 -5.12
N LEU A 75 -10.21 -9.23 -5.96
CA LEU A 75 -9.26 -8.14 -6.12
C LEU A 75 -9.23 -7.76 -7.60
N ILE A 76 -9.60 -6.52 -7.88
CA ILE A 76 -9.65 -5.97 -9.23
C ILE A 76 -8.64 -4.83 -9.29
N VAL A 77 -7.74 -4.88 -10.26
CA VAL A 77 -6.72 -3.85 -10.51
C VAL A 77 -6.90 -3.33 -11.93
N ASP A 78 -7.11 -2.02 -12.08
CA ASP A 78 -7.42 -1.34 -13.35
C ASP A 78 -8.52 -2.05 -14.16
N GLY A 79 -9.57 -2.51 -13.48
CA GLY A 79 -10.72 -3.18 -14.09
C GLY A 79 -10.54 -4.67 -14.37
N ARG A 80 -9.33 -5.23 -14.15
CA ARG A 80 -9.06 -6.65 -14.33
C ARG A 80 -9.16 -7.42 -13.02
N LEU A 81 -10.01 -8.44 -12.99
CA LEU A 81 -10.09 -9.39 -11.87
C LEU A 81 -8.81 -10.24 -11.85
N LEU A 82 -8.13 -10.26 -10.69
CA LEU A 82 -6.95 -11.09 -10.48
C LEU A 82 -7.33 -12.52 -10.11
N ASP A 83 -6.56 -13.50 -10.59
CA ASP A 83 -6.65 -14.89 -10.14
C ASP A 83 -5.96 -15.11 -8.77
N MET A 84 -5.97 -16.34 -8.26
CA MET A 84 -5.39 -16.64 -6.93
C MET A 84 -3.86 -16.53 -6.88
N THR A 85 -3.16 -16.85 -7.97
CA THR A 85 -1.71 -16.73 -8.06
C THR A 85 -1.32 -15.26 -8.06
N GLU A 86 -2.02 -14.46 -8.87
CA GLU A 86 -1.82 -13.01 -8.97
C GLU A 86 -2.16 -12.30 -7.66
N LYS A 87 -3.27 -12.66 -7.00
CA LYS A 87 -3.62 -12.15 -5.66
C LYS A 87 -2.53 -12.41 -4.63
N THR A 88 -1.95 -13.61 -4.65
CA THR A 88 -0.90 -13.99 -3.71
C THR A 88 0.39 -13.21 -3.99
N ALA A 89 0.77 -13.07 -5.26
CA ALA A 89 1.92 -12.25 -5.65
C ALA A 89 1.71 -10.77 -5.27
N PHE A 90 0.51 -10.24 -5.52
CA PHE A 90 0.13 -8.88 -5.16
C PHE A 90 0.22 -8.63 -3.65
N ALA A 91 -0.31 -9.55 -2.84
CA ALA A 91 -0.25 -9.44 -1.39
C ALA A 91 1.20 -9.46 -0.87
N ARG A 92 2.05 -10.34 -1.42
CA ARG A 92 3.49 -10.39 -1.08
C ARG A 92 4.23 -9.13 -1.47
N ALA A 93 3.95 -8.58 -2.65
CA ALA A 93 4.52 -7.31 -3.08
C ALA A 93 4.08 -6.14 -2.18
N ASP A 94 2.89 -6.23 -1.57
CA ASP A 94 2.41 -5.30 -0.54
C ASP A 94 2.87 -5.71 0.89
N GLY A 95 3.80 -6.65 1.03
CA GLY A 95 4.40 -7.01 2.33
C GLY A 95 3.50 -7.86 3.24
N PHE A 96 2.54 -8.59 2.68
CA PHE A 96 1.74 -9.59 3.41
C PHE A 96 2.21 -11.01 3.08
N ALA A 97 2.06 -11.94 4.03
CA ALA A 97 2.41 -13.34 3.82
C ALA A 97 1.50 -14.05 2.80
N SER A 98 0.22 -13.65 2.74
CA SER A 98 -0.81 -14.24 1.89
C SER A 98 -1.89 -13.21 1.54
N PHE A 99 -2.71 -13.52 0.52
CA PHE A 99 -3.90 -12.73 0.19
C PHE A 99 -4.92 -12.71 1.33
N SER A 100 -5.11 -13.82 2.05
CA SER A 100 -6.00 -13.86 3.22
C SER A 100 -5.56 -12.89 4.32
N ALA A 101 -4.27 -12.86 4.66
CA ALA A 101 -3.73 -11.93 5.65
C ALA A 101 -3.92 -10.46 5.23
N MET A 102 -3.81 -10.17 3.92
CA MET A 102 -4.11 -8.85 3.39
C MET A 102 -5.59 -8.48 3.53
N VAL A 103 -6.50 -9.42 3.21
CA VAL A 103 -7.95 -9.21 3.36
C VAL A 103 -8.33 -8.97 4.82
N ASP A 104 -7.83 -9.79 5.74
CA ASP A 104 -8.12 -9.65 7.17
C ASP A 104 -7.59 -8.32 7.72
N PHE A 105 -6.41 -7.89 7.28
CA PHE A 105 -5.88 -6.57 7.61
C PHE A 105 -6.80 -5.44 7.14
N PHE A 106 -7.26 -5.45 5.88
CA PHE A 106 -8.11 -4.37 5.38
C PHE A 106 -9.52 -4.40 5.96
N ARG A 107 -10.07 -5.58 6.25
CA ARG A 107 -11.31 -5.76 7.02
C ARG A 107 -11.21 -5.08 8.38
N ASP A 108 -10.15 -5.37 9.13
CA ASP A 108 -9.92 -4.75 10.45
C ASP A 108 -9.70 -3.23 10.35
N GLN A 109 -8.86 -2.79 9.42
CA GLN A 109 -8.48 -1.38 9.32
C GLN A 109 -9.59 -0.45 8.83
N TYR A 110 -10.51 -0.97 8.01
CA TYR A 110 -11.58 -0.16 7.42
C TYR A 110 -12.98 -0.60 7.83
N GLN A 111 -13.10 -1.65 8.64
CA GLN A 111 -14.38 -2.21 9.11
C GLN A 111 -15.34 -2.55 7.96
N VAL A 112 -14.80 -3.21 6.92
CA VAL A 112 -15.49 -3.57 5.66
C VAL A 112 -15.66 -5.07 5.47
#